data_AF-L9Y8V2-F1
#
_entry.id   AF-L9Y8V2-F1
#
_cell.length_a   1.000
_cell.length_b   1.000
_cell.length_c   1.000
_cell.angle_alpha   90.00
_cell.angle_beta   90.00
_cell.angle_gamma   90.00
#
_symmetry.space_group_name_H-M   'P 1'
#
loop_
_entity.id
_entity.type
_entity.pdbx_description
1 polymer ?
#
loop_
_entity_poly.entity_id
_entity_poly.type
_entity_poly.pdbx_seq_one_letter_code
_entity_poly.pdbx_strand_id
1 'polypeptide(L)' 'MPKIDRLSGCSDWVDLSFVERERTPRQLMELGIRLHLAGLSLSNTVRELEKFGVERSRKAVHDWVHKCDLQPA' A
#
# COMPACT_ATOMS: atom_id res chain seq x y z
N MET A 1 -12.58 -13.16 -14.00
CA MET A 1 -12.11 -11.77 -13.93
C MET A 1 -12.97 -11.02 -12.90
N PRO A 2 -12.46 -10.62 -11.73
CA PRO A 2 -13.22 -9.74 -10.86
C PRO A 2 -12.94 -8.30 -11.24
N LYS A 3 -14.03 -7.58 -11.51
CA LYS A 3 -14.11 -6.16 -11.80
C LYS A 3 -13.71 -5.37 -10.55
N ILE A 4 -13.03 -4.26 -10.77
CA ILE A 4 -12.49 -3.36 -9.74
C ILE A 4 -13.66 -2.58 -9.12
N ASP A 5 -14.52 -3.24 -8.34
CA ASP A 5 -15.66 -2.64 -7.64
C ASP A 5 -15.31 -2.19 -6.20
N ARG A 6 -14.02 -2.27 -5.80
CA ARG A 6 -13.58 -2.03 -4.41
C ARG A 6 -13.19 -0.59 -4.07
N LEU A 7 -13.32 0.37 -4.99
CA LEU A 7 -12.84 1.74 -4.75
C LEU A 7 -13.81 2.65 -3.99
N SER A 8 -15.04 2.22 -3.70
CA SER A 8 -15.99 3.01 -2.91
C SER A 8 -16.28 2.38 -1.55
N GLY A 9 -15.62 2.89 -0.51
CA GLY A 9 -16.21 2.88 0.83
C GLY A 9 -15.67 1.91 1.87
N CYS A 10 -14.41 1.46 1.80
CA CYS A 10 -13.85 0.67 2.90
C CYS A 10 -12.48 1.21 3.30
N SER A 11 -12.44 2.01 4.36
CA SER A 11 -11.20 2.32 5.09
C SER A 11 -10.67 1.09 5.86
N ASP A 12 -11.41 -0.03 5.81
CA ASP A 12 -11.24 -1.21 6.66
C ASP A 12 -10.80 -2.45 5.86
N TRP A 13 -10.60 -2.33 4.54
CA TRP A 13 -10.21 -3.45 3.67
C TRP A 13 -8.73 -3.87 3.78
N VAL A 14 -7.91 -3.07 4.47
CA VAL A 14 -6.48 -3.32 4.62
C VAL A 14 -6.18 -3.38 6.11
N ASP A 15 -5.83 -4.57 6.61
CA ASP A 15 -5.28 -4.70 7.96
C ASP A 15 -3.91 -4.04 8.00
N LEU A 16 -3.86 -2.90 8.68
CA LEU A 16 -2.66 -2.10 8.89
C LEU A 16 -2.19 -2.19 10.35
N SER A 17 -2.54 -3.25 11.07
CA SER A 17 -2.01 -3.54 12.42
C SER A 17 -0.48 -3.57 12.46
N PHE A 18 0.18 -3.89 11.34
CA PHE A 18 1.65 -3.85 11.23
C PHE A 18 2.26 -2.44 11.07
N VAL A 19 1.42 -1.42 10.85
CA VAL A 19 1.83 -0.02 10.59
C VAL A 19 2.29 0.71 11.84
N GLU A 20 1.90 0.25 13.03
CA GLU A 20 2.27 0.90 14.30
C GLU A 20 3.79 1.06 14.50
N ARG A 21 4.60 0.25 13.80
CA ARG A 21 6.06 0.31 13.88
C ARG A 21 6.71 1.14 12.78
N GLU A 22 5.93 1.61 11.80
CA GLU A 22 6.45 2.32 10.65
C GLU A 22 6.33 3.83 10.82
N ARG A 23 7.40 4.57 10.46
CA ARG A 23 7.40 6.05 10.48
C ARG A 23 6.61 6.66 9.32
N THR A 24 5.90 5.85 8.53
CA THR A 24 5.08 6.32 7.42
C THR A 24 3.65 6.53 7.91
N PRO A 25 3.03 7.69 7.65
CA PRO A 25 1.61 7.86 7.93
C PRO A 25 0.76 6.76 7.29
N ARG A 26 -0.19 6.19 8.04
CA ARG A 26 -1.08 5.11 7.58
C ARG A 26 -1.72 5.41 6.21
N GLN A 27 -2.18 6.64 6.01
CA GLN A 27 -2.79 7.11 4.76
C GLN A 27 -1.86 6.95 3.54
N LEU A 28 -0.56 7.18 3.72
CA LEU A 28 0.42 7.06 2.64
C LEU A 28 0.80 5.60 2.38
N MET A 29 0.74 4.75 3.40
CA MET A 29 0.86 3.30 3.20
C MET A 29 -0.31 2.75 2.41
N GLU A 30 -1.55 3.12 2.78
CA GLU A 30 -2.76 2.75 2.03
C GLU A 30 -2.69 3.23 0.58
N LEU A 31 -2.21 4.46 0.35
CA LEU A 31 -1.98 4.99 -0.99
C LEU A 31 -0.98 4.14 -1.75
N GLY A 32 0.18 3.82 -1.16
CA GLY A 32 1.20 2.98 -1.79
C GLY A 32 0.68 1.60 -2.19
N ILE A 33 -0.10 0.96 -1.31
CA ILE A 33 -0.74 -0.34 -1.58
C ILE A 33 -1.76 -0.21 -2.71
N ARG A 34 -2.66 0.79 -2.66
CA ARG A 34 -3.66 1.05 -3.69
C ARG A 34 -3.04 1.28 -5.07
N LEU A 35 -1.99 2.10 -5.14
CA LEU A 35 -1.28 2.39 -6.38
C LEU A 35 -0.68 1.12 -6.98
N HIS A 36 -0.02 0.29 -6.17
CA HIS A 36 0.56 -0.95 -6.66
C HIS A 36 -0.51 -1.95 -7.14
N LEU A 37 -1.60 -2.13 -6.36
CA LEU A 37 -2.74 -2.98 -6.74
C LEU A 37 -3.48 -2.48 -7.99
N ALA A 38 -3.45 -1.17 -8.25
CA ALA A 38 -3.96 -0.57 -9.49
C ALA A 38 -3.04 -0.81 -10.71
N GLY A 39 -1.93 -1.53 -10.54
CA GLY A 39 -1.01 -1.92 -11.62
C GLY A 39 0.22 -1.01 -11.78
N LEU A 40 0.46 -0.06 -10.86
CA LEU A 40 1.73 0.68 -10.88
C LEU A 40 2.89 -0.24 -10.48
N SER A 41 4.02 -0.05 -11.16
CA SER A 41 5.28 -0.66 -10.75
C SER A 41 5.72 -0.12 -9.37
N LEU A 42 6.44 -0.94 -8.59
CA LEU A 42 6.97 -0.52 -7.29
C LEU A 42 7.81 0.77 -7.39
N SER A 43 8.58 0.93 -8.46
CA SER A 43 9.38 2.15 -8.69
C SER A 43 8.50 3.39 -8.89
N ASN A 44 7.39 3.26 -9.64
CA ASN A 44 6.47 4.37 -9.85
C ASN A 44 5.70 4.68 -8.57
N THR A 45 5.29 3.66 -7.81
CA THR A 45 4.65 3.86 -6.50
C THR A 45 5.55 4.62 -5.53
N VAL A 46 6.84 4.28 -5.45
CA VAL A 46 7.81 5.02 -4.63
C VAL A 46 7.90 6.48 -5.07
N ARG A 47 8.01 6.74 -6.38
CA ARG A 47 8.04 8.11 -6.91
C ARG A 47 6.79 8.92 -6.59
N GLU A 48 5.62 8.28 -6.51
CA GLU A 48 4.40 8.96 -6.07
C GLU A 48 4.44 9.28 -4.57
N LEU A 49 4.97 8.39 -3.72
CA LEU A 49 5.11 8.63 -2.28
C LEU A 49 6.14 9.72 -1.95
N GLU A 50 7.21 9.82 -2.73
CA GLU A 50 8.22 10.87 -2.61
C GLU A 50 7.61 12.27 -2.76
N LYS A 51 6.57 12.43 -3.59
CA LYS A 51 5.85 13.71 -3.74
C LYS A 51 5.16 14.17 -2.46
N PHE A 52 4.87 13.25 -1.54
CA PHE A 52 4.31 13.54 -0.22
C PHE A 52 5.40 13.68 0.85
N GLY A 53 6.68 13.75 0.47
CA GLY A 53 7.82 13.85 1.39
C GLY A 53 8.16 12.54 2.08
N VAL A 54 7.68 11.40 1.55
CA VAL A 54 7.95 10.08 2.10
C VAL A 54 8.90 9.33 1.19
N GLU A 55 10.15 9.25 1.64
CA GLU A 55 11.17 8.41 1.00
C GLU A 55 11.06 6.99 1.51
N ARG A 56 10.65 6.06 0.64
CA ARG A 56 10.55 4.64 0.95
C ARG A 56 11.18 3.79 -0.13
N SER A 57 11.76 2.69 0.29
CA SER A 57 12.30 1.73 -0.65
C SER A 57 11.17 0.98 -1.36
N ARG A 58 11.46 0.49 -2.56
CA ARG A 58 10.57 -0.45 -3.28
C ARG A 58 10.23 -1.68 -2.43
N LYS A 59 11.18 -2.11 -1.59
CA LYS A 59 10.98 -3.22 -0.65
C LYS A 59 9.97 -2.88 0.45
N ALA A 60 9.95 -1.65 0.97
CA ALA A 60 8.94 -1.24 1.94
C ALA A 60 7.53 -1.33 1.33
N VAL A 61 7.33 -0.77 0.13
CA VAL A 61 6.04 -0.86 -0.58
C VAL A 61 5.64 -2.32 -0.85
N HIS A 62 6.57 -3.16 -1.29
CA HIS A 62 6.34 -4.59 -1.47
C HIS A 62 5.93 -5.28 -0.15
N ASP A 63 6.65 -5.01 0.92
CA ASP A 63 6.39 -5.60 2.24
C ASP A 63 5.04 -5.12 2.79
N TRP A 64 4.59 -3.90 2.50
CA TRP A 64 3.24 -3.44 2.83
C TRP A 64 2.19 -4.26 2.13
N VAL A 65 2.30 -4.39 0.80
CA VAL A 65 1.36 -5.15 -0.02
C VAL A 65 1.31 -6.60 0.47
N HIS A 66 2.46 -7.22 0.70
CA HIS A 66 2.54 -8.59 1.18
C HIS A 66 1.97 -8.77 2.60
N LYS A 67 2.20 -7.82 3.51
CA LYS A 67 1.61 -7.84 4.86
C LYS A 67 0.11 -7.61 4.86
N CYS A 68 -0.40 -6.80 3.94
CA CYS A 68 -1.83 -6.57 3.75
C CYS A 68 -2.54 -7.77 3.11
N ASP A 69 -1.80 -8.53 2.31
CA ASP A 69 -2.23 -9.76 1.64
C ASP A 69 -1.73 -11.01 2.37
N LEU A 70 -1.45 -10.91 3.69
CA LEU A 70 -1.11 -12.06 4.51
C LEU A 70 -2.29 -13.04 4.57
N GLN A 71 -2.29 -14.01 3.68
CA GLN A 71 -2.56 -15.39 4.07
C GLN A 71 -1.24 -16.15 4.12
N PRO A 72 -0.82 -16.63 5.30
CA PRO A 72 -0.31 -17.99 5.39
C PRO A 72 -1.51 -18.95 5.24
N ALA A 73 -1.34 -20.00 4.45
CA ALA A 73 -2.22 -21.17 4.47
C ALA A 73 -2.30 -21.76 5.89
#